data_AF-I9KIV0-F1
#
_entry.id   AF-I9KIV0-F1
#
_cell.length_a   1.000
_cell.length_b   1.000
_cell.length_c   1.000
_cell.angle_alpha   90.00
_cell.angle_beta   90.00
_cell.angle_gamma   90.00
#
_symmetry.space_group_name_H-M   'P 1'
#
loop_
_entity.id
_entity.type
_entity.pdbx_description
1 polymer ?
#
loop_
_entity_poly.entity_id
_entity_poly.type
_entity_poly.pdbx_seq_one_letter_code
_entity_poly.pdbx_strand_id
1 'polypeptide(L)'
;MTSDPRPAPDPGPGRGAGAPWQARGAHPPAPDAVDGPPAPGPRGGPAGDPGRPERDLGGRGRRETVGLVGAGRAGSAVVLALAAAGHPVVAVSTRSPAGRERAAGWFPGARIGSVPQVAARLRAAEVVLIAVPDDAIAPVAAELVAAGAVRAGQTLAHLSGRHGLGVLAAGARVGAARVALHPIMTLPGTAGDPGVFTGVPFGITADSGAEARARGLVTDVGGIPLLIEDGRRDLYHAALVLGGNFLTSLTVAARETLAAAGVADPGAALAPLLRASLDNALTGGWPAATGPVRRGDLGTVQAHLRALDALDPTVADVYRALVTYTTGGLERAGLLDAPVADRLRVGAATDPQRAAGQDETGGPGRPGGPGRPGGPVDPG
;
A
#
# COMPACT_ATOMS: atom_id res chain seq x y z
N MET A 1 -4.04 -16.53 -67.60
CA MET A 1 -5.21 -15.84 -67.03
C MET A 1 -5.08 -15.92 -65.53
N THR A 2 -4.42 -14.92 -64.95
CA THR A 2 -3.98 -14.87 -63.55
C THR A 2 -4.85 -13.87 -62.81
N SER A 3 -5.67 -14.35 -61.87
CA SER A 3 -6.55 -13.56 -61.02
C SER A 3 -5.85 -13.22 -59.70
N ASP A 4 -5.68 -11.93 -59.49
CA ASP A 4 -5.05 -11.25 -58.37
C ASP A 4 -6.07 -10.98 -57.23
N PRO A 5 -5.84 -11.37 -55.96
CA PRO A 5 -6.68 -10.97 -54.85
C PRO A 5 -6.12 -9.72 -54.16
N ARG A 6 -6.90 -8.63 -54.19
CA ARG A 6 -6.59 -7.36 -53.51
C ARG A 6 -6.60 -7.52 -51.98
N PRO A 7 -5.65 -6.90 -51.25
CA PRO A 7 -5.70 -6.81 -49.79
C PRO A 7 -6.55 -5.62 -49.31
N ALA A 8 -7.06 -5.74 -48.08
CA ALA A 8 -7.82 -4.72 -47.36
C ALA A 8 -6.95 -3.49 -46.99
N PRO A 9 -7.53 -2.28 -46.90
CA PRO A 9 -6.80 -1.09 -46.46
C PRO A 9 -6.89 -0.87 -44.94
N ASP A 10 -5.78 -0.43 -44.36
CA ASP A 10 -5.67 0.23 -43.04
C ASP A 10 -4.53 1.26 -43.12
N PRO A 11 -4.36 2.23 -42.20
CA PRO A 11 -5.26 3.25 -41.66
C PRO A 11 -4.86 4.67 -42.12
N GLY A 12 -5.74 5.66 -41.93
CA GLY A 12 -5.44 7.10 -42.10
C GLY A 12 -5.72 7.90 -40.82
N PRO A 13 -4.92 8.94 -40.48
CA PRO A 13 -4.83 9.49 -39.14
C PRO A 13 -5.80 10.67 -38.89
N GLY A 14 -6.57 10.60 -37.81
CA GLY A 14 -7.40 11.71 -37.32
C GLY A 14 -6.86 12.28 -36.02
N ARG A 15 -6.20 13.44 -36.10
CA ARG A 15 -5.84 14.30 -34.96
C ARG A 15 -7.09 14.98 -34.40
N GLY A 16 -7.16 15.18 -33.08
CA GLY A 16 -8.13 16.08 -32.46
C GLY A 16 -8.08 16.09 -30.94
N ALA A 17 -7.30 17.01 -30.37
CA ALA A 17 -7.24 17.32 -28.95
C ALA A 17 -8.50 18.06 -28.46
N GLY A 18 -8.88 17.91 -27.18
CA GLY A 18 -9.92 18.75 -26.59
C GLY A 18 -10.39 18.40 -25.17
N ALA A 19 -9.57 18.75 -24.16
CA ALA A 19 -9.91 19.29 -22.83
C ALA A 19 -10.83 18.54 -21.81
N PRO A 20 -10.61 18.76 -20.49
CA PRO A 20 -11.10 17.91 -19.40
C PRO A 20 -12.47 18.32 -18.83
N TRP A 21 -13.18 17.32 -18.30
CA TRP A 21 -14.48 17.38 -17.63
C TRP A 21 -14.42 18.20 -16.32
N GLN A 22 -15.23 19.26 -16.24
CA GLN A 22 -15.50 20.02 -15.02
C GLN A 22 -16.59 19.31 -14.19
N ALA A 23 -16.26 18.96 -12.94
CA ALA A 23 -17.23 18.51 -11.96
C ALA A 23 -17.98 19.72 -11.36
N ARG A 24 -19.31 19.75 -11.51
CA ARG A 24 -20.20 20.56 -10.67
C ARG A 24 -21.00 19.60 -9.80
N GLY A 25 -20.72 19.60 -8.49
CA GLY A 25 -21.53 18.94 -7.50
C GLY A 25 -22.75 19.80 -7.18
N ALA A 26 -23.94 19.20 -7.25
CA ALA A 26 -25.16 19.74 -6.66
C ALA A 26 -25.51 18.86 -5.44
N HIS A 27 -25.49 19.46 -4.25
CA HIS A 27 -26.03 18.85 -3.03
C HIS A 27 -27.56 18.94 -3.04
N PRO A 28 -28.30 17.93 -2.55
CA PRO A 28 -29.73 18.05 -2.29
C PRO A 28 -30.01 18.89 -1.02
N PRO A 29 -31.18 19.55 -0.92
CA PRO A 29 -31.50 20.47 0.18
C PRO A 29 -31.90 19.73 1.47
N ALA A 30 -31.63 20.36 2.61
CA ALA A 30 -32.06 19.94 3.94
C ALA A 30 -33.50 20.42 4.25
N PRO A 31 -34.27 19.72 5.12
CA PRO A 31 -35.65 20.08 5.44
C PRO A 31 -35.77 21.24 6.44
N ASP A 32 -36.94 21.87 6.39
CA ASP A 32 -37.32 23.19 6.91
C ASP A 32 -37.05 23.44 8.41
N ALA A 33 -36.54 24.65 8.71
CA ALA A 33 -36.33 25.19 10.05
C ALA A 33 -37.48 26.14 10.45
N VAL A 34 -37.88 26.04 11.72
CA VAL A 34 -38.93 26.84 12.38
C VAL A 34 -38.36 28.21 12.79
N ASP A 35 -39.15 29.28 12.61
CA ASP A 35 -38.79 30.69 12.79
C ASP A 35 -38.20 31.08 14.17
N GLY A 36 -37.07 31.79 14.15
CA GLY A 36 -36.47 32.49 15.28
C GLY A 36 -36.05 33.93 14.90
N PRO A 37 -36.00 34.88 15.85
CA PRO A 37 -35.95 36.32 15.57
C PRO A 37 -34.60 36.85 15.04
N PRO A 38 -34.57 38.02 14.35
CA PRO A 38 -33.47 38.42 13.48
C PRO A 38 -32.24 38.98 14.23
N ALA A 39 -31.05 38.69 13.70
CA ALA A 39 -29.76 39.23 14.16
C ALA A 39 -29.45 40.64 13.57
N PRO A 40 -28.72 41.51 14.30
CA PRO A 40 -28.50 42.90 13.91
C PRO A 40 -27.35 43.08 12.89
N GLY A 41 -27.46 44.15 12.08
CA GLY A 41 -26.57 44.49 10.96
C GLY A 41 -25.14 44.96 11.30
N PRO A 42 -24.32 45.27 10.27
CA PRO A 42 -22.87 45.31 10.37
C PRO A 42 -22.37 46.64 10.95
N ARG A 43 -21.41 46.57 11.87
CA ARG A 43 -20.63 47.73 12.34
C ARG A 43 -19.19 47.62 11.84
N GLY A 44 -18.68 48.75 11.34
CA GLY A 44 -17.36 48.89 10.72
C GLY A 44 -16.17 48.62 11.66
N GLY A 45 -15.03 48.32 11.03
CA GLY A 45 -13.79 47.98 11.73
C GLY A 45 -13.03 49.19 12.28
N PRO A 46 -11.96 48.95 13.05
CA PRO A 46 -10.94 49.96 13.32
C PRO A 46 -9.62 49.66 12.60
N ALA A 47 -8.90 50.76 12.37
CA ALA A 47 -7.57 50.89 11.78
C ALA A 47 -6.47 50.15 12.57
N GLY A 48 -5.34 49.94 11.88
CA GLY A 48 -4.23 49.08 12.30
C GLY A 48 -3.48 49.49 13.58
N ASP A 49 -2.84 48.48 14.17
CA ASP A 49 -1.90 48.56 15.27
C ASP A 49 -0.47 48.25 14.75
N PRO A 50 0.48 49.19 14.78
CA PRO A 50 1.86 48.98 14.39
C PRO A 50 2.66 48.48 15.60
N GLY A 51 2.64 47.16 15.85
CA GLY A 51 3.30 46.66 17.06
C GLY A 51 3.46 45.16 17.21
N ARG A 52 3.27 44.35 16.17
CA ARG A 52 3.53 42.90 16.25
C ARG A 52 4.97 42.62 15.81
N PRO A 53 5.83 42.01 16.65
CA PRO A 53 7.14 41.59 16.19
C PRO A 53 6.91 40.55 15.10
N GLU A 54 7.44 40.88 13.93
CA GLU A 54 7.68 39.97 12.82
C GLU A 54 8.32 38.71 13.40
N ARG A 55 7.64 37.57 13.29
CA ARG A 55 8.18 36.31 13.80
C ARG A 55 9.41 35.99 12.99
N ASP A 56 10.55 36.29 13.58
CA ASP A 56 11.88 35.88 13.15
C ASP A 56 11.86 34.38 12.79
N LEU A 57 11.91 34.08 11.50
CA LEU A 57 12.10 32.73 10.96
C LEU A 57 13.59 32.30 11.05
N GLY A 58 14.44 33.10 11.68
CA GLY A 58 15.89 32.92 11.85
C GLY A 58 16.34 31.88 12.88
N GLY A 59 15.56 30.84 13.15
CA GLY A 59 15.84 29.85 14.19
C GLY A 59 16.01 28.40 13.74
N ARG A 60 15.92 28.08 12.45
CA ARG A 60 16.10 26.69 12.01
C ARG A 60 17.56 26.45 11.66
N GLY A 61 18.30 25.78 12.55
CA GLY A 61 19.68 25.35 12.32
C GLY A 61 19.89 24.64 10.97
N ARG A 62 21.16 24.57 10.52
CA ARG A 62 21.55 23.98 9.24
C ARG A 62 20.84 22.64 9.01
N ARG A 63 20.17 22.49 7.85
CA ARG A 63 19.53 21.23 7.46
C ARG A 63 20.55 20.14 7.21
N GLU A 64 20.16 18.92 7.56
CA GLU A 64 21.01 17.75 7.39
C GLU A 64 21.19 17.39 5.91
N THR A 65 22.41 17.05 5.54
CA THR A 65 22.75 16.54 4.20
C THR A 65 22.33 15.08 4.04
N VAL A 66 21.78 14.76 2.87
CA VAL A 66 21.17 13.45 2.57
C VAL A 66 21.90 12.75 1.43
N GLY A 67 22.21 11.47 1.62
CA GLY A 67 22.63 10.53 0.58
C GLY A 67 21.54 9.52 0.29
N LEU A 68 21.29 9.21 -0.98
CA LEU A 68 20.33 8.19 -1.41
C LEU A 68 21.04 6.96 -1.96
N VAL A 69 20.62 5.76 -1.58
CA VAL A 69 21.07 4.49 -2.15
C VAL A 69 19.84 3.74 -2.67
N GLY A 70 19.70 3.66 -4.00
CA GLY A 70 18.52 3.14 -4.67
C GLY A 70 17.58 4.24 -5.16
N ALA A 71 17.72 4.65 -6.43
CA ALA A 71 16.87 5.66 -7.09
C ALA A 71 15.55 5.08 -7.64
N GLY A 72 14.87 4.26 -6.83
CA GLY A 72 13.53 3.76 -7.10
C GLY A 72 12.43 4.77 -6.74
N ARG A 73 11.17 4.45 -7.01
CA ARG A 73 10.02 5.34 -6.78
C ARG A 73 9.96 5.88 -5.34
N ALA A 74 10.05 4.98 -4.34
CA ALA A 74 9.98 5.33 -2.93
C ALA A 74 11.12 6.24 -2.48
N GLY A 75 12.36 5.78 -2.70
CA GLY A 75 13.56 6.52 -2.30
C GLY A 75 13.63 7.89 -2.94
N SER A 76 13.35 7.97 -4.24
CA SER A 76 13.35 9.26 -4.94
C SER A 76 12.26 10.20 -4.44
N ALA A 77 11.03 9.72 -4.18
CA ALA A 77 9.97 10.57 -3.65
C ALA A 77 10.35 11.15 -2.27
N VAL A 78 10.82 10.30 -1.35
CA VAL A 78 11.23 10.74 0.00
C VAL A 78 12.38 11.75 -0.07
N VAL A 79 13.41 11.48 -0.88
CA VAL A 79 14.57 12.38 -0.98
C VAL A 79 14.24 13.66 -1.75
N LEU A 80 13.31 13.62 -2.71
CA LEU A 80 12.80 14.83 -3.36
C LEU A 80 12.03 15.72 -2.38
N ALA A 81 11.18 15.14 -1.53
CA ALA A 81 10.47 15.88 -0.49
C ALA A 81 11.45 16.47 0.54
N LEU A 82 12.46 15.71 0.98
CA LEU A 82 13.52 16.22 1.86
C LEU A 82 14.30 17.37 1.20
N ALA A 83 14.63 17.25 -0.08
CA ALA A 83 15.29 18.31 -0.84
C ALA A 83 14.43 19.59 -0.89
N ALA A 84 13.13 19.47 -1.14
CA ALA A 84 12.19 20.58 -1.12
C ALA A 84 12.04 21.20 0.29
N ALA A 85 12.19 20.41 1.35
CA ALA A 85 12.25 20.87 2.74
C ALA A 85 13.61 21.50 3.13
N GLY A 86 14.56 21.58 2.19
CA GLY A 86 15.85 22.24 2.36
C GLY A 86 17.01 21.32 2.77
N HIS A 87 16.83 20.00 2.78
CA HIS A 87 17.91 19.04 3.03
C HIS A 87 18.77 18.86 1.78
N PRO A 88 20.05 19.24 1.77
CA PRO A 88 20.86 19.13 0.56
C PRO A 88 21.15 17.66 0.22
N VAL A 89 20.83 17.26 -1.01
CA VAL A 89 21.14 15.92 -1.52
C VAL A 89 22.55 15.92 -2.10
N VAL A 90 23.47 15.21 -1.44
CA VAL A 90 24.91 15.27 -1.78
C VAL A 90 25.38 14.10 -2.63
N ALA A 91 24.65 12.97 -2.59
CA ALA A 91 24.99 11.77 -3.33
C ALA A 91 23.76 10.93 -3.64
N VAL A 92 23.76 10.30 -4.82
CA VAL A 92 22.78 9.29 -5.20
C VAL A 92 23.50 8.08 -5.79
N SER A 93 23.35 6.93 -5.14
CA SER A 93 23.81 5.66 -5.68
C SER A 93 22.68 4.94 -6.42
N THR A 94 22.93 4.56 -7.67
CA THR A 94 21.98 3.75 -8.44
C THR A 94 22.70 2.98 -9.56
N ARG A 95 22.24 1.76 -9.82
CA ARG A 95 22.75 0.90 -10.91
C ARG A 95 21.93 1.04 -12.19
N SER A 96 20.68 1.50 -12.09
CA SER A 96 19.75 1.63 -13.22
C SER A 96 20.07 2.87 -14.07
N PRO A 97 20.19 2.74 -15.41
CA PRO A 97 20.29 3.88 -16.32
C PRO A 97 19.14 4.89 -16.13
N ALA A 98 17.89 4.40 -16.13
CA ALA A 98 16.70 5.23 -15.89
C ALA A 98 16.72 5.89 -14.50
N GLY A 99 17.29 5.22 -13.50
CA GLY A 99 17.49 5.81 -12.17
C GLY A 99 18.53 6.94 -12.17
N ARG A 100 19.59 6.84 -12.99
CA ARG A 100 20.62 7.89 -13.13
C ARG A 100 20.05 9.12 -13.79
N GLU A 101 19.29 8.95 -14.88
CA GLU A 101 18.65 10.06 -15.60
C GLU A 101 17.68 10.84 -14.70
N ARG A 102 16.80 10.12 -13.98
CA ARG A 102 15.89 10.76 -13.01
C ARG A 102 16.66 11.49 -11.91
N ALA A 103 17.68 10.86 -11.34
CA ALA A 103 18.48 11.48 -10.29
C ALA A 103 19.20 12.74 -10.78
N ALA A 104 19.69 12.76 -12.02
CA ALA A 104 20.35 13.92 -12.61
C ALA A 104 19.37 15.09 -12.81
N GLY A 105 18.12 14.79 -13.19
CA GLY A 105 17.08 15.80 -13.31
C GLY A 105 16.64 16.38 -11.96
N TRP A 106 16.46 15.55 -10.93
CA TRP A 106 15.96 15.98 -9.62
C TRP A 106 17.04 16.53 -8.68
N PHE A 107 18.28 16.05 -8.80
CA PHE A 107 19.36 16.36 -7.86
C PHE A 107 20.63 16.81 -8.60
N PRO A 108 20.60 17.95 -9.32
CA PRO A 108 21.72 18.39 -10.15
C PRO A 108 23.01 18.67 -9.35
N GLY A 109 22.91 18.96 -8.04
CA GLY A 109 24.06 19.14 -7.16
C GLY A 109 24.64 17.84 -6.56
N ALA A 110 23.97 16.70 -6.75
CA ALA A 110 24.39 15.44 -6.16
C ALA A 110 25.43 14.72 -7.02
N ARG A 111 26.39 14.04 -6.39
CA ARG A 111 27.24 13.07 -7.09
C ARG A 111 26.43 11.79 -7.37
N ILE A 112 26.29 11.43 -8.63
CA ILE A 112 25.52 10.25 -9.05
C ILE A 112 26.46 9.16 -9.56
N GLY A 113 26.29 7.92 -9.11
CA GLY A 113 27.15 6.80 -9.54
C GLY A 113 26.87 5.48 -8.83
N SER A 114 27.77 4.51 -8.98
CA SER A 114 27.80 3.30 -8.16
C SER A 114 28.27 3.60 -6.73
N VAL A 115 28.07 2.68 -5.78
CA VAL A 115 28.51 2.85 -4.38
C VAL A 115 29.99 3.27 -4.28
N PRO A 116 30.97 2.59 -4.91
CA PRO A 116 32.37 3.03 -4.85
C PRO A 116 32.60 4.45 -5.39
N GLN A 117 31.88 4.85 -6.44
CA GLN A 117 32.04 6.16 -7.08
C GLN A 117 31.50 7.32 -6.23
N VAL A 118 30.57 7.02 -5.32
CA VAL A 118 29.92 8.04 -4.46
C VAL A 118 30.25 7.87 -2.98
N ALA A 119 31.03 6.86 -2.59
CA ALA A 119 31.29 6.48 -1.21
C ALA A 119 31.75 7.65 -0.33
N ALA A 120 32.71 8.45 -0.80
CA ALA A 120 33.21 9.61 -0.06
C ALA A 120 32.12 10.67 0.23
N ARG A 121 31.18 10.86 -0.72
CA ARG A 121 30.06 11.81 -0.56
C ARG A 121 28.98 11.23 0.35
N LEU A 122 28.68 9.94 0.25
CA LEU A 122 27.80 9.23 1.19
C LEU A 122 28.35 9.29 2.61
N ARG A 123 29.66 9.11 2.81
CA ARG A 123 30.33 9.19 4.12
C ARG A 123 30.28 10.61 4.72
N ALA A 124 30.25 11.63 3.88
CA ALA A 124 30.16 13.03 4.32
C ALA A 124 28.73 13.43 4.71
N ALA A 125 27.70 12.75 4.20
CA ALA A 125 26.31 13.04 4.51
C ALA A 125 26.01 12.89 6.02
N GLU A 126 24.93 13.48 6.50
CA GLU A 126 24.43 13.30 7.87
C GLU A 126 23.40 12.16 7.94
N VAL A 127 22.63 11.97 6.86
CA VAL A 127 21.65 10.89 6.70
C VAL A 127 21.93 10.12 5.40
N VAL A 128 21.98 8.80 5.47
CA VAL A 128 22.07 7.91 4.30
C VAL A 128 20.81 7.05 4.25
N LEU A 129 20.00 7.24 3.22
CA LEU A 129 18.75 6.51 3.00
C LEU A 129 18.96 5.34 2.02
N ILE A 130 18.76 4.12 2.51
CA ILE A 130 18.75 2.88 1.74
C ILE A 130 17.32 2.58 1.29
N ALA A 131 17.04 2.81 0.01
CA ALA A 131 15.74 2.61 -0.62
C ALA A 131 15.83 1.56 -1.75
N VAL A 132 16.20 0.35 -1.36
CA VAL A 132 16.30 -0.84 -2.22
C VAL A 132 15.20 -1.86 -1.84
N PRO A 133 14.96 -2.91 -2.65
CA PRO A 133 14.06 -3.99 -2.25
C PRO A 133 14.45 -4.56 -0.89
N ASP A 134 13.43 -5.00 -0.14
CA ASP A 134 13.55 -5.42 1.26
C ASP A 134 14.69 -6.41 1.52
N ASP A 135 14.81 -7.45 0.69
CA ASP A 135 15.85 -8.48 0.82
C ASP A 135 17.27 -7.98 0.53
N ALA A 136 17.39 -6.84 -0.15
CA ALA A 136 18.67 -6.22 -0.49
C ALA A 136 19.16 -5.23 0.59
N ILE A 137 18.35 -4.86 1.58
CA ILE A 137 18.71 -3.82 2.56
C ILE A 137 19.96 -4.23 3.35
N ALA A 138 19.99 -5.43 3.93
CA ALA A 138 21.12 -5.89 4.74
C ALA A 138 22.41 -6.10 3.92
N PRO A 139 22.39 -6.75 2.74
CA PRO A 139 23.55 -6.82 1.86
C PRO A 139 24.09 -5.44 1.45
N VAL A 140 23.22 -4.50 1.09
CA VAL A 140 23.63 -3.15 0.69
C VAL A 140 24.19 -2.36 1.88
N ALA A 141 23.60 -2.47 3.07
CA ALA A 141 24.14 -1.86 4.28
C ALA A 141 25.57 -2.36 4.57
N ALA A 142 25.83 -3.65 4.39
CA ALA A 142 27.17 -4.22 4.52
C ALA A 142 28.14 -3.73 3.44
N GLU A 143 27.70 -3.66 2.18
CA GLU A 143 28.47 -3.12 1.06
C GLU A 143 28.90 -1.67 1.32
N LEU A 144 27.98 -0.82 1.79
CA LEU A 144 28.26 0.57 2.10
C LEU A 144 29.33 0.71 3.20
N VAL A 145 29.26 -0.12 4.24
CA VAL A 145 30.27 -0.14 5.30
C VAL A 145 31.62 -0.63 4.77
N ALA A 146 31.65 -1.71 3.99
CA ALA A 146 32.87 -2.25 3.39
C ALA A 146 33.54 -1.25 2.43
N ALA A 147 32.75 -0.46 1.69
CA ALA A 147 33.24 0.60 0.81
C ALA A 147 33.68 1.87 1.56
N GLY A 148 33.59 1.91 2.90
CA GLY A 148 33.89 3.08 3.71
C GLY A 148 32.91 4.24 3.51
N ALA A 149 31.71 3.97 2.98
CA ALA A 149 30.67 4.96 2.70
C ALA A 149 29.86 5.37 3.94
N VAL A 150 30.07 4.71 5.07
CA VAL A 150 29.39 4.96 6.35
C VAL A 150 30.41 5.30 7.43
N ARG A 151 30.08 6.24 8.33
CA ARG A 151 30.91 6.65 9.48
C ARG A 151 30.10 6.74 10.77
N ALA A 152 30.81 6.78 11.89
CA ALA A 152 30.23 7.08 13.19
C ALA A 152 29.45 8.41 13.20
N GLY A 153 28.32 8.42 13.90
CA GLY A 153 27.45 9.58 14.07
C GLY A 153 26.56 9.93 12.86
N GLN A 154 26.62 9.15 11.77
CA GLN A 154 25.62 9.22 10.71
C GLN A 154 24.32 8.54 11.12
N THR A 155 23.23 8.95 10.49
CA THR A 155 21.99 8.18 10.48
C THR A 155 21.93 7.32 9.24
N LEU A 156 21.84 6.00 9.42
CA LEU A 156 21.56 5.05 8.35
C LEU A 156 20.07 4.68 8.43
N ALA A 157 19.33 4.99 7.37
CA ALA A 157 17.88 4.81 7.32
C ALA A 157 17.47 3.85 6.21
N HIS A 158 16.35 3.15 6.34
CA HIS A 158 15.70 2.44 5.23
C HIS A 158 14.19 2.71 5.17
N LEU A 159 13.55 2.30 4.07
CA LEU A 159 12.12 2.52 3.83
C LEU A 159 11.19 1.30 3.99
N SER A 160 11.72 0.11 4.29
CA SER A 160 10.88 -1.08 4.51
C SER A 160 9.87 -0.89 5.64
N GLY A 161 8.63 -1.32 5.40
CA GLY A 161 7.58 -1.36 6.40
C GLY A 161 7.74 -2.50 7.40
N ARG A 162 8.23 -3.66 6.95
CA ARG A 162 8.38 -4.88 7.76
C ARG A 162 9.68 -4.92 8.55
N HIS A 163 10.79 -4.48 7.96
CA HIS A 163 12.10 -4.67 8.58
C HIS A 163 12.32 -3.66 9.69
N GLY A 164 12.85 -4.16 10.81
CA GLY A 164 13.35 -3.36 11.91
C GLY A 164 14.80 -2.93 11.75
N LEU A 165 15.42 -2.48 12.84
CA LEU A 165 16.81 -1.98 12.84
C LEU A 165 17.85 -3.07 12.54
N GLY A 166 17.49 -4.35 12.67
CA GLY A 166 18.39 -5.49 12.47
C GLY A 166 19.05 -5.54 11.10
N VAL A 167 18.34 -5.16 10.03
CA VAL A 167 18.90 -5.14 8.66
C VAL A 167 19.98 -4.08 8.47
N LEU A 168 20.13 -3.15 9.42
CA LEU A 168 21.16 -2.11 9.43
C LEU A 168 22.30 -2.42 10.41
N ALA A 169 22.40 -3.65 10.93
CA ALA A 169 23.40 -4.05 11.93
C ALA A 169 24.85 -3.73 11.52
N ALA A 170 25.18 -3.81 10.22
CA ALA A 170 26.51 -3.45 9.73
C ALA A 170 26.87 -1.98 10.03
N GLY A 171 25.91 -1.06 9.89
CA GLY A 171 26.12 0.37 10.18
C GLY A 171 26.36 0.62 11.67
N ALA A 172 25.65 -0.08 12.55
CA ALA A 172 25.84 0.05 14.00
C ALA A 172 27.26 -0.36 14.44
N ARG A 173 27.87 -1.36 13.79
CA ARG A 173 29.27 -1.78 14.10
C ARG A 173 30.30 -0.69 13.85
N VAL A 174 29.99 0.30 13.00
CA VAL A 174 30.84 1.47 12.74
C VAL A 174 30.30 2.75 13.38
N GLY A 175 29.37 2.62 14.32
CA GLY A 175 28.83 3.73 15.12
C GLY A 175 27.78 4.59 14.40
N ALA A 176 27.16 4.11 13.32
CA ALA A 176 26.00 4.79 12.72
C ALA A 176 24.73 4.46 13.51
N ALA A 177 23.88 5.46 13.71
CA ALA A 177 22.56 5.28 14.30
C ALA A 177 21.58 4.75 13.25
N ARG A 178 20.72 3.81 13.63
CA ARG A 178 19.82 3.12 12.71
C ARG A 178 18.41 3.68 12.80
N VAL A 179 17.75 3.80 11.64
CA VAL A 179 16.37 4.23 11.54
C VAL A 179 15.64 3.43 10.46
N ALA A 180 14.39 3.08 10.71
CA ALA A 180 13.48 2.49 9.74
C ALA A 180 12.27 3.43 9.61
N LEU A 181 12.14 4.07 8.44
CA LEU A 181 11.15 5.11 8.10
C LEU A 181 10.18 4.59 7.05
N HIS A 182 8.93 4.32 7.39
CA HIS A 182 7.96 3.76 6.44
C HIS A 182 6.80 4.74 6.18
N PRO A 183 6.77 5.46 5.04
CA PRO A 183 5.60 6.24 4.66
C PRO A 183 4.39 5.31 4.45
N ILE A 184 3.31 5.54 5.21
CA ILE A 184 2.07 4.75 5.15
C ILE A 184 1.21 5.29 4.00
N MET A 185 1.58 4.93 2.78
CA MET A 185 0.83 5.32 1.58
C MET A 185 1.11 4.40 0.41
N THR A 186 0.21 4.42 -0.57
CA THR A 186 0.50 3.88 -1.90
C THR A 186 1.28 4.94 -2.68
N LEU A 187 2.59 4.73 -2.84
CA LEU A 187 3.43 5.70 -3.55
C LEU A 187 2.96 5.85 -5.01
N PRO A 188 2.60 7.06 -5.46
CA PRO A 188 2.15 7.30 -6.82
C PRO A 188 3.26 6.96 -7.83
N GLY A 189 2.85 6.58 -9.05
CA GLY A 189 3.78 6.25 -10.14
C GLY A 189 4.69 7.42 -10.54
N THR A 190 4.26 8.65 -10.28
CA THR A 190 4.99 9.89 -10.57
C THR A 190 5.66 10.42 -9.31
N ALA A 191 6.95 10.14 -9.13
CA ALA A 191 7.76 10.60 -7.99
C ALA A 191 8.17 12.09 -8.11
N GLY A 192 7.29 12.95 -8.61
CA GLY A 192 7.58 14.35 -8.94
C GLY A 192 6.91 15.39 -8.05
N ASP A 193 6.01 15.01 -7.15
CA ASP A 193 5.33 15.92 -6.23
C ASP A 193 6.04 15.94 -4.87
N PRO A 194 6.74 17.04 -4.49
CA PRO A 194 7.38 17.14 -3.18
C PRO A 194 6.38 17.24 -2.02
N GLY A 195 5.13 17.63 -2.29
CA GLY A 195 4.07 17.76 -1.29
C GLY A 195 3.37 16.45 -0.94
N VAL A 196 3.73 15.35 -1.61
CA VAL A 196 3.05 14.04 -1.55
C VAL A 196 2.96 13.44 -0.13
N PHE A 197 3.81 13.87 0.79
CA PHE A 197 3.84 13.37 2.17
C PHE A 197 3.11 14.26 3.18
N THR A 198 2.51 15.37 2.75
CA THR A 198 1.74 16.25 3.66
C THR A 198 0.58 15.48 4.29
N GLY A 199 0.59 15.35 5.61
CA GLY A 199 -0.42 14.60 6.36
C GLY A 199 -0.27 13.07 6.27
N VAL A 200 0.76 12.55 5.58
CA VAL A 200 1.00 11.11 5.49
C VAL A 200 1.67 10.61 6.78
N PRO A 201 1.13 9.59 7.46
CA PRO A 201 1.81 8.97 8.60
C PRO A 201 3.08 8.24 8.17
N PHE A 202 4.14 8.31 8.99
CA PHE A 202 5.36 7.53 8.82
C PHE A 202 5.59 6.64 10.02
N GLY A 203 5.68 5.33 9.80
CA GLY A 203 6.13 4.38 10.83
C GLY A 203 7.63 4.52 11.09
N ILE A 204 7.99 4.88 12.32
CA ILE A 204 9.37 5.13 12.74
C ILE A 204 9.78 4.09 13.78
N THR A 205 10.88 3.40 13.52
CA THR A 205 11.69 2.74 14.55
C THR A 205 13.08 3.32 14.46
N ALA A 206 13.69 3.68 15.60
CA ALA A 206 15.01 4.29 15.63
C ALA A 206 15.78 3.82 16.87
N ASP A 207 17.11 3.84 16.78
CA ASP A 207 17.94 3.80 17.98
C ASP A 207 17.60 5.00 18.89
N SER A 208 17.77 4.84 20.21
CA SER A 208 17.37 5.85 21.20
C SER A 208 17.93 7.25 20.94
N GLY A 209 19.17 7.35 20.44
CA GLY A 209 19.80 8.62 20.07
C GLY A 209 19.35 9.24 18.73
N ALA A 210 18.56 8.53 17.93
CA ALA A 210 18.14 8.95 16.58
C ALA A 210 16.64 9.25 16.45
N GLU A 211 15.82 8.94 17.46
CA GLU A 211 14.36 9.12 17.38
C GLU A 211 13.95 10.57 17.08
N ALA A 212 14.48 11.53 17.86
CA ALA A 212 14.15 12.94 17.67
C ALA A 212 14.51 13.44 16.26
N ARG A 213 15.64 12.97 15.73
CA ARG A 213 16.08 13.27 14.35
C ARG A 213 15.14 12.65 13.32
N ALA A 214 14.78 11.37 13.50
CA ALA A 214 13.85 10.67 12.61
C ALA A 214 12.48 11.36 12.55
N ARG A 215 11.96 11.82 13.69
CA ARG A 215 10.73 12.61 13.75
C ARG A 215 10.87 13.96 13.04
N GLY A 216 12.03 14.61 13.18
CA GLY A 216 12.37 15.85 12.48
C GLY A 216 12.28 15.68 10.97
N LEU A 217 12.97 14.67 10.41
CA LEU A 217 12.94 14.36 8.98
C LEU A 217 11.52 14.14 8.44
N VAL A 218 10.68 13.42 9.20
CA VAL A 218 9.28 13.19 8.84
C VAL A 218 8.45 14.48 8.89
N THR A 219 8.64 15.29 9.93
CA THR A 219 7.91 16.55 10.10
C THR A 219 8.32 17.58 9.04
N ASP A 220 9.61 17.60 8.65
CA ASP A 220 10.13 18.52 7.64
C ASP A 220 9.50 18.28 6.26
N VAL A 221 9.09 17.05 5.93
CA VAL A 221 8.34 16.73 4.70
C VAL A 221 6.82 16.84 4.88
N GLY A 222 6.34 17.39 6.00
CA GLY A 222 4.92 17.52 6.32
C GLY A 222 4.24 16.21 6.76
N GLY A 223 5.00 15.15 6.98
CA GLY A 223 4.49 13.86 7.43
C GLY A 223 4.18 13.83 8.93
N ILE A 224 3.46 12.79 9.36
CA ILE A 224 3.05 12.59 10.75
C ILE A 224 3.87 11.44 11.35
N PRO A 225 4.76 11.69 12.33
CA PRO A 225 5.59 10.64 12.91
C PRO A 225 4.77 9.70 13.81
N LEU A 226 4.83 8.39 13.52
CA LEU A 226 4.21 7.33 14.29
C LEU A 226 5.29 6.34 14.76
N LEU A 227 5.53 6.21 16.06
CA LEU A 227 6.50 5.24 16.55
C LEU A 227 5.98 3.82 16.48
N ILE A 228 6.83 2.91 16.02
CA ILE A 228 6.60 1.47 15.97
C ILE A 228 7.74 0.77 16.70
N GLU A 229 7.40 -0.09 17.65
CA GLU A 229 8.36 -0.96 18.31
C GLU A 229 9.00 -1.93 17.30
N ASP A 230 10.32 -2.13 17.41
CA ASP A 230 11.09 -2.95 16.46
C ASP A 230 10.52 -4.38 16.32
N GLY A 231 10.19 -5.02 17.45
CA GLY A 231 9.60 -6.37 17.48
C GLY A 231 8.15 -6.45 16.99
N ARG A 232 7.50 -5.33 16.68
CA ARG A 232 6.10 -5.28 16.22
C ARG A 232 5.96 -4.90 14.75
N ARG A 233 7.07 -4.71 14.02
CA ARG A 233 7.02 -4.27 12.62
C ARG A 233 6.35 -5.26 11.68
N ASP A 234 6.44 -6.56 11.94
CA ASP A 234 5.69 -7.57 11.16
C ASP A 234 4.18 -7.40 11.32
N LEU A 235 3.70 -7.26 12.56
CA LEU A 235 2.27 -7.03 12.85
C LEU A 235 1.80 -5.70 12.25
N TYR A 236 2.60 -4.65 12.42
CA TYR A 236 2.35 -3.33 11.83
C TYR A 236 2.23 -3.40 10.31
N HIS A 237 3.18 -4.04 9.64
CA HIS A 237 3.18 -4.12 8.17
C HIS A 237 2.04 -5.00 7.67
N ALA A 238 1.76 -6.12 8.34
CA ALA A 238 0.62 -6.98 8.02
C ALA A 238 -0.72 -6.23 8.12
N ALA A 239 -0.90 -5.36 9.12
CA ALA A 239 -2.10 -4.52 9.23
C ALA A 239 -2.24 -3.54 8.06
N LEU A 240 -1.13 -2.95 7.59
CA LEU A 240 -1.14 -2.06 6.42
C LEU A 240 -1.41 -2.81 5.11
N VAL A 241 -0.86 -4.03 4.96
CA VAL A 241 -1.15 -4.90 3.82
C VAL A 241 -2.63 -5.29 3.80
N LEU A 242 -3.22 -5.61 4.96
CA LEU A 242 -4.63 -5.92 5.11
C LEU A 242 -5.52 -4.74 4.69
N GLY A 243 -5.24 -3.54 5.21
CA GLY A 243 -6.05 -2.34 4.94
C GLY A 243 -5.80 -1.69 3.58
N GLY A 244 -4.63 -1.87 2.98
CA GLY A 244 -4.24 -1.22 1.72
C GLY A 244 -4.20 -2.17 0.52
N ASN A 245 -3.32 -3.17 0.58
CA ASN A 245 -3.07 -4.05 -0.57
C ASN A 245 -4.26 -4.97 -0.83
N PHE A 246 -4.77 -5.64 0.22
CA PHE A 246 -5.92 -6.53 0.06
C PHE A 246 -7.23 -5.80 -0.24
N LEU A 247 -7.36 -4.52 0.13
CA LEU A 247 -8.46 -3.67 -0.37
C LEU A 247 -8.45 -3.58 -1.90
N THR A 248 -7.26 -3.49 -2.52
CA THR A 248 -7.13 -3.54 -3.99
C THR A 248 -7.58 -4.88 -4.54
N SER A 249 -7.12 -5.99 -3.96
CA SER A 249 -7.52 -7.35 -4.38
C SER A 249 -9.04 -7.55 -4.29
N LEU A 250 -9.67 -7.16 -3.18
CA LEU A 250 -11.12 -7.26 -3.00
C LEU A 250 -11.89 -6.37 -3.98
N THR A 251 -11.39 -5.16 -4.24
CA THR A 251 -11.99 -4.25 -5.21
C THR A 251 -11.93 -4.81 -6.63
N VAL A 252 -10.82 -5.44 -7.02
CA VAL A 252 -10.67 -6.09 -8.33
C VAL A 252 -11.65 -7.27 -8.45
N ALA A 253 -11.68 -8.18 -7.47
CA ALA A 253 -12.60 -9.31 -7.47
C ALA A 253 -14.08 -8.86 -7.54
N ALA A 254 -14.45 -7.80 -6.82
CA ALA A 254 -15.80 -7.23 -6.87
C ALA A 254 -16.13 -6.64 -8.25
N ARG A 255 -15.18 -5.96 -8.89
CA ARG A 255 -15.36 -5.40 -10.25
C ARG A 255 -15.55 -6.51 -11.28
N GLU A 256 -14.74 -7.55 -11.23
CA GLU A 256 -14.83 -8.70 -12.13
C GLU A 256 -16.15 -9.46 -11.94
N THR A 257 -16.59 -9.65 -10.69
CA THR A 257 -17.88 -10.28 -10.37
C THR A 257 -19.06 -9.46 -10.91
N LEU A 258 -19.04 -8.13 -10.75
CA LEU A 258 -20.08 -7.26 -11.31
C LEU A 258 -20.07 -7.21 -12.84
N ALA A 259 -18.89 -7.26 -13.47
CA ALA A 259 -18.80 -7.38 -14.92
C ALA A 259 -19.47 -8.67 -15.41
N ALA A 260 -19.22 -9.80 -14.74
CA ALA A 260 -19.87 -11.07 -15.04
C ALA A 260 -21.40 -11.04 -14.82
N ALA A 261 -21.88 -10.20 -13.89
CA ALA A 261 -23.30 -9.93 -13.68
C ALA A 261 -23.92 -8.98 -14.72
N GLY A 262 -23.15 -8.52 -15.72
CA GLY A 262 -23.63 -7.67 -16.81
C GLY A 262 -23.55 -6.16 -16.55
N VAL A 263 -22.85 -5.71 -15.49
CA VAL A 263 -22.64 -4.28 -15.24
C VAL A 263 -21.60 -3.73 -16.20
N ALA A 264 -22.00 -2.75 -17.03
CA ALA A 264 -21.12 -2.17 -18.06
C ALA A 264 -19.93 -1.38 -17.48
N ASP A 265 -20.13 -0.63 -16.39
CA ASP A 265 -19.06 0.06 -15.67
C ASP A 265 -19.06 -0.31 -14.18
N PRO A 266 -18.44 -1.45 -13.82
CA PRO A 266 -18.35 -1.90 -12.43
C PRO A 266 -17.58 -0.92 -11.54
N GLY A 267 -16.62 -0.19 -12.09
CA GLY A 267 -15.81 0.76 -11.34
C GLY A 267 -16.64 1.95 -10.87
N ALA A 268 -17.40 2.56 -11.80
CA ALA A 268 -18.31 3.65 -11.45
C ALA A 268 -19.42 3.20 -10.48
N ALA A 269 -19.95 1.98 -10.66
CA ALA A 269 -20.97 1.43 -9.77
C ALA A 269 -20.45 1.20 -8.33
N LEU A 270 -19.23 0.68 -8.18
CA LEU A 270 -18.65 0.39 -6.87
C LEU A 270 -18.10 1.61 -6.14
N ALA A 271 -17.61 2.62 -6.86
CA ALA A 271 -16.90 3.74 -6.28
C ALA A 271 -17.64 4.45 -5.11
N PRO A 272 -18.93 4.82 -5.21
CA PRO A 272 -19.63 5.45 -4.08
C PRO A 272 -19.80 4.50 -2.89
N LEU A 273 -20.10 3.22 -3.15
CA LEU A 273 -20.29 2.20 -2.11
C LEU A 273 -18.99 1.94 -1.34
N LEU A 274 -17.88 1.77 -2.05
CA LEU A 274 -16.58 1.47 -1.43
C LEU A 274 -16.08 2.65 -0.57
N ARG A 275 -16.27 3.89 -1.03
CA ARG A 275 -15.90 5.08 -0.25
C ARG A 275 -16.69 5.17 1.06
N ALA A 276 -18.02 5.10 0.97
CA ALA A 276 -18.87 5.13 2.17
C ALA A 276 -18.56 3.98 3.13
N SER A 277 -18.32 2.77 2.60
CA SER A 277 -17.97 1.60 3.42
C SER A 277 -16.63 1.79 4.14
N LEU A 278 -15.62 2.35 3.46
CA LEU A 278 -14.32 2.65 4.05
C LEU A 278 -14.44 3.72 5.15
N ASP A 279 -15.12 4.82 4.87
CA ASP A 279 -15.30 5.93 5.83
C ASP A 279 -16.03 5.45 7.10
N ASN A 280 -17.08 4.66 6.92
CA ASN A 280 -17.82 4.04 8.02
C ASN A 280 -16.95 3.06 8.82
N ALA A 281 -16.13 2.24 8.16
CA ALA A 281 -15.28 1.26 8.83
C ALA A 281 -14.16 1.93 9.64
N LEU A 282 -13.55 3.01 9.11
CA LEU A 282 -12.47 3.75 9.78
C LEU A 282 -12.92 4.44 11.07
N THR A 283 -14.20 4.81 11.16
CA THR A 283 -14.76 5.56 12.31
C THR A 283 -15.57 4.68 13.26
N GLY A 284 -16.33 3.72 12.73
CA GLY A 284 -17.34 2.99 13.48
C GLY A 284 -17.02 1.53 13.80
N GLY A 285 -15.95 0.94 13.26
CA GLY A 285 -15.57 -0.45 13.55
C GLY A 285 -16.70 -1.47 13.29
N TRP A 286 -16.84 -2.47 14.17
CA TRP A 286 -17.89 -3.50 14.05
C TRP A 286 -19.33 -2.96 14.04
N PRO A 287 -19.71 -1.96 14.86
CA PRO A 287 -21.02 -1.31 14.76
C PRO A 287 -21.38 -0.75 13.38
N ALA A 288 -20.40 -0.33 12.59
CA ALA A 288 -20.60 0.16 11.23
C ALA A 288 -20.78 -0.97 10.19
N ALA A 289 -20.56 -2.23 10.56
CA ALA A 289 -20.75 -3.36 9.65
C ALA A 289 -22.22 -3.50 9.25
N THR A 290 -22.46 -3.73 7.95
CA THR A 290 -23.79 -3.92 7.37
C THR A 290 -23.84 -5.23 6.57
N GLY A 291 -24.94 -5.46 5.84
CA GLY A 291 -25.07 -6.60 4.93
C GLY A 291 -25.62 -7.88 5.57
N PRO A 292 -25.64 -8.99 4.82
CA PRO A 292 -26.37 -10.20 5.20
C PRO A 292 -25.81 -10.88 6.46
N VAL A 293 -24.48 -10.85 6.68
CA VAL A 293 -23.87 -11.42 7.90
C VAL A 293 -24.32 -10.66 9.14
N ARG A 294 -24.36 -9.32 9.08
CA ARG A 294 -24.82 -8.46 10.18
C ARG A 294 -26.27 -8.75 10.59
N ARG A 295 -27.12 -9.12 9.63
CA ARG A 295 -28.54 -9.44 9.85
C ARG A 295 -28.82 -10.91 10.16
N GLY A 296 -27.82 -11.79 10.01
CA GLY A 296 -28.03 -13.24 10.18
C GLY A 296 -28.67 -13.93 8.96
N ASP A 297 -28.62 -13.31 7.78
CA ASP A 297 -29.32 -13.76 6.56
C ASP A 297 -28.59 -14.95 5.90
N LEU A 298 -28.71 -16.14 6.49
CA LEU A 298 -28.03 -17.34 6.00
C LEU A 298 -28.40 -17.69 4.55
N GLY A 299 -29.68 -17.59 4.19
CA GLY A 299 -30.15 -17.91 2.83
C GLY A 299 -29.48 -17.04 1.76
N THR A 300 -29.26 -15.76 2.05
CA THR A 300 -28.53 -14.84 1.18
C THR A 300 -27.06 -15.22 1.06
N VAL A 301 -26.39 -15.53 2.18
CA VAL A 301 -24.99 -15.99 2.18
C VAL A 301 -24.80 -17.25 1.33
N GLN A 302 -25.70 -18.23 1.47
CA GLN A 302 -25.65 -19.47 0.69
C GLN A 302 -25.93 -19.25 -0.79
N ALA A 303 -26.85 -18.34 -1.14
CA ALA A 303 -27.12 -18.00 -2.53
C ALA A 303 -25.91 -17.31 -3.18
N HIS A 304 -25.25 -16.39 -2.47
CA HIS A 304 -24.03 -15.75 -2.94
C HIS A 304 -22.91 -16.77 -3.16
N LEU A 305 -22.66 -17.67 -2.20
CA LEU A 305 -21.63 -18.69 -2.34
C LEU A 305 -21.84 -19.56 -3.57
N ARG A 306 -23.06 -20.06 -3.82
CA ARG A 306 -23.36 -20.81 -5.05
C ARG A 306 -23.09 -20.03 -6.33
N ALA A 307 -23.45 -18.75 -6.36
CA ALA A 307 -23.20 -17.91 -7.53
C ALA A 307 -21.70 -17.65 -7.76
N LEU A 308 -20.95 -17.46 -6.67
CA LEU A 308 -19.50 -17.27 -6.72
C LEU A 308 -18.76 -18.56 -7.09
N ASP A 309 -19.16 -19.72 -6.53
CA ASP A 309 -18.58 -21.02 -6.87
C ASP A 309 -18.74 -21.34 -8.36
N ALA A 310 -19.89 -20.98 -8.94
CA ALA A 310 -20.14 -21.14 -10.37
C ALA A 310 -19.32 -20.19 -11.26
N LEU A 311 -18.89 -19.03 -10.72
CA LEU A 311 -18.10 -18.03 -11.45
C LEU A 311 -16.59 -18.26 -11.31
N ASP A 312 -16.11 -18.27 -10.07
CA ASP A 312 -14.72 -18.51 -9.68
C ASP A 312 -14.67 -19.03 -8.23
N PRO A 313 -14.36 -20.33 -8.03
CA PRO A 313 -14.21 -20.93 -6.70
C PRO A 313 -13.20 -20.20 -5.79
N THR A 314 -12.18 -19.54 -6.37
CA THR A 314 -11.19 -18.77 -5.61
C THR A 314 -11.84 -17.55 -4.94
N VAL A 315 -12.76 -16.87 -5.64
CA VAL A 315 -13.51 -15.73 -5.09
C VAL A 315 -14.50 -16.21 -4.04
N ALA A 316 -15.11 -17.39 -4.24
CA ALA A 316 -15.98 -18.01 -3.23
C ALA A 316 -15.22 -18.35 -1.94
N ASP A 317 -13.99 -18.85 -2.03
CA ASP A 317 -13.12 -19.10 -0.86
C ASP A 317 -12.80 -17.81 -0.09
N VAL A 318 -12.51 -16.71 -0.80
CA VAL A 318 -12.32 -15.39 -0.16
C VAL A 318 -13.61 -14.93 0.53
N TYR A 319 -14.77 -15.06 -0.12
CA TYR A 319 -16.06 -14.70 0.47
C TYR A 319 -16.35 -15.52 1.74
N ARG A 320 -16.11 -16.83 1.71
CA ARG A 320 -16.27 -17.74 2.85
C ARG A 320 -15.38 -17.35 4.03
N ALA A 321 -14.11 -17.02 3.76
CA ALA A 321 -13.18 -16.54 4.78
C ALA A 321 -13.67 -15.23 5.41
N LEU A 322 -14.15 -14.27 4.61
CA LEU A 322 -14.70 -13.00 5.10
C LEU A 322 -15.98 -13.17 5.90
N VAL A 323 -16.90 -14.05 5.48
CA VAL A 323 -18.10 -14.39 6.25
C VAL A 323 -17.71 -14.95 7.61
N THR A 324 -16.76 -15.88 7.65
CA THR A 324 -16.30 -16.50 8.90
C THR A 324 -15.67 -15.46 9.84
N TYR A 325 -14.77 -14.63 9.32
CA TYR A 325 -14.11 -13.57 10.08
C TYR A 325 -15.10 -12.53 10.61
N THR A 326 -16.03 -12.08 9.74
CA THR A 326 -17.06 -11.09 10.07
C THR A 326 -18.02 -11.61 11.13
N THR A 327 -18.46 -12.87 11.00
CA THR A 327 -19.35 -13.54 11.95
C THR A 327 -18.72 -13.57 13.35
N GLY A 328 -17.45 -14.00 13.46
CA GLY A 328 -16.75 -14.00 14.74
C GLY A 328 -16.51 -12.60 15.31
N GLY A 329 -16.28 -11.60 14.46
CA GLY A 329 -16.14 -10.21 14.89
C GLY A 329 -17.43 -9.63 15.48
N LEU A 330 -18.56 -9.83 14.79
CA LEU A 330 -19.86 -9.36 15.22
C LEU A 330 -20.34 -10.04 16.50
N GLU A 331 -20.12 -11.35 16.65
CA GLU A 331 -20.45 -12.08 17.87
C GLU A 331 -19.66 -11.54 19.07
N ARG A 332 -18.33 -11.37 18.93
CA ARG A 332 -17.50 -10.77 20.00
C ARG A 332 -17.91 -9.34 20.35
N ALA A 333 -18.45 -8.60 19.39
CA ALA A 333 -18.96 -7.26 19.59
C ALA A 333 -20.39 -7.22 20.18
N GLY A 334 -21.04 -8.37 20.41
CA GLY A 334 -22.42 -8.45 20.89
C GLY A 334 -23.46 -8.00 19.86
N LEU A 335 -23.09 -7.99 18.58
CA LEU A 335 -23.93 -7.53 17.47
C LEU A 335 -24.62 -8.69 16.75
N LEU A 336 -24.28 -9.94 17.09
CA LEU A 336 -24.85 -11.15 16.50
C LEU A 336 -24.96 -12.23 17.57
N ASP A 337 -26.14 -12.82 17.71
CA ASP A 337 -26.37 -13.88 18.69
C ASP A 337 -25.60 -15.15 18.33
N ALA A 338 -25.04 -15.84 19.34
CA ALA A 338 -24.23 -17.04 19.15
C ALA A 338 -24.92 -18.14 18.29
N PRO A 339 -26.21 -18.48 18.49
CA PRO A 339 -26.87 -19.47 17.63
C PRO A 339 -26.99 -19.03 16.17
N VAL A 340 -27.06 -17.73 15.90
CA VAL A 340 -27.08 -17.20 14.53
C VAL A 340 -25.68 -17.25 13.93
N ALA A 341 -24.67 -16.88 14.72
CA ALA A 341 -23.27 -16.95 14.32
C ALA A 341 -22.84 -18.38 13.95
N ASP A 342 -23.24 -19.38 14.74
CA ASP A 342 -22.93 -20.77 14.46
C ASP A 342 -23.57 -21.27 13.17
N ARG A 343 -24.85 -20.93 12.92
CA ARG A 343 -25.52 -21.27 11.66
C ARG A 343 -24.81 -20.64 10.45
N LEU A 344 -24.35 -19.40 10.57
CA LEU A 344 -23.61 -18.73 9.52
C LEU A 344 -22.25 -19.39 9.23
N ARG A 345 -21.51 -19.80 10.26
CA ARG A 345 -20.24 -20.53 10.10
C ARG A 345 -20.43 -21.86 9.39
N VAL A 346 -21.38 -22.67 9.87
CA VAL A 346 -21.68 -23.98 9.29
C VAL A 346 -22.16 -23.84 7.85
N GLY A 347 -23.11 -22.93 7.61
CA GLY A 347 -23.69 -22.74 6.29
C GLY A 347 -22.74 -22.11 5.28
N ALA A 348 -21.72 -21.36 5.73
CA ALA A 348 -20.64 -20.89 4.86
C ALA A 348 -19.61 -22.00 4.57
N ALA A 349 -19.38 -22.92 5.51
CA ALA A 349 -18.41 -24.01 5.36
C ALA A 349 -18.90 -25.16 4.46
N THR A 350 -20.22 -25.39 4.37
CA THR A 350 -20.77 -26.39 3.45
C THR A 350 -20.49 -26.00 2.01
N ASP A 351 -19.64 -26.79 1.35
CA ASP A 351 -19.48 -26.85 -0.10
C ASP A 351 -20.40 -27.98 -0.61
N PRO A 352 -21.56 -27.67 -1.21
CA PRO A 352 -22.46 -28.70 -1.71
C PRO A 352 -21.86 -29.51 -2.86
N GLN A 353 -20.84 -28.99 -3.55
CA GLN A 353 -20.28 -29.59 -4.77
C GLN A 353 -18.98 -30.36 -4.51
N ARG A 354 -18.14 -30.00 -3.52
CA ARG A 354 -17.01 -30.84 -3.08
C ARG A 354 -17.45 -32.10 -2.34
N ALA A 355 -18.57 -32.07 -1.64
CA ALA A 355 -19.12 -33.26 -0.98
C ALA A 355 -19.59 -34.31 -2.01
N ALA A 356 -20.15 -33.89 -3.14
CA ALA A 356 -20.62 -34.79 -4.19
C ALA A 356 -19.50 -35.40 -5.04
N GLY A 357 -18.34 -34.72 -5.16
CA GLY A 357 -17.20 -35.19 -5.95
C GLY A 357 -16.30 -36.24 -5.27
N GLN A 358 -16.51 -36.54 -3.98
CA GLN A 358 -15.71 -37.52 -3.23
C GLN A 358 -16.41 -38.89 -3.07
N ASP A 359 -17.73 -38.98 -3.31
CA ASP A 359 -18.49 -40.23 -3.14
C ASP A 359 -18.54 -41.12 -4.40
N GLU A 360 -18.06 -40.67 -5.57
CA GLU A 360 -18.12 -41.47 -6.81
C GLU A 360 -16.87 -42.33 -7.12
N THR A 361 -15.88 -42.45 -6.22
CA THR A 361 -14.68 -43.30 -6.46
C THR A 361 -14.61 -44.59 -5.62
N GLY A 362 -15.65 -44.93 -4.85
CA GLY A 362 -15.68 -46.10 -3.97
C GLY A 362 -16.45 -47.32 -4.52
N GLY A 363 -16.04 -47.91 -5.64
CA GLY A 363 -16.57 -49.19 -6.13
C GLY A 363 -15.74 -50.41 -5.65
N PRO A 364 -16.35 -51.54 -5.21
CA PRO A 364 -15.65 -52.58 -4.47
C PRO A 364 -14.88 -53.54 -5.39
N GLY A 365 -13.60 -53.76 -5.05
CA GLY A 365 -12.74 -54.76 -5.71
C GLY A 365 -13.17 -56.20 -5.38
N ARG A 366 -13.19 -57.05 -6.41
CA ARG A 366 -13.30 -58.52 -6.30
C ARG A 366 -11.91 -59.18 -6.39
N PRO A 367 -11.65 -60.31 -5.68
CA PRO A 367 -10.31 -60.90 -5.55
C PRO A 367 -10.03 -62.15 -6.42
N GLY A 368 -8.74 -62.40 -6.68
CA GLY A 368 -8.07 -63.70 -6.95
C GLY A 368 -8.23 -64.30 -8.36
N GLY A 369 -7.20 -64.36 -9.23
CA GLY A 369 -6.07 -65.33 -9.25
C GLY A 369 -6.23 -66.28 -10.49
N PRO A 370 -5.29 -67.18 -10.89
CA PRO A 370 -3.90 -67.41 -10.48
C PRO A 370 -2.89 -67.41 -11.67
N GLY A 371 -1.58 -67.55 -11.39
CA GLY A 371 -0.50 -67.41 -12.38
C GLY A 371 0.13 -68.68 -12.97
N ARG A 372 1.36 -68.46 -13.51
CA ARG A 372 2.43 -69.35 -14.05
C ARG A 372 2.55 -69.37 -15.59
N PRO A 373 3.72 -69.75 -16.17
CA PRO A 373 5.11 -69.36 -15.82
C PRO A 373 6.05 -69.13 -17.05
N GLY A 374 7.18 -68.44 -16.84
CA GLY A 374 8.54 -68.78 -17.34
C GLY A 374 8.91 -68.87 -18.84
N GLY A 375 9.60 -67.82 -19.32
CA GLY A 375 10.84 -67.85 -20.16
C GLY A 375 10.72 -68.12 -21.69
N PRO A 376 11.79 -67.90 -22.51
CA PRO A 376 13.11 -67.32 -22.21
C PRO A 376 13.55 -66.16 -23.16
N VAL A 377 14.78 -65.72 -22.88
CA VAL A 377 15.67 -64.69 -23.45
C VAL A 377 16.03 -64.88 -24.94
N ASP A 378 16.17 -63.80 -25.73
CA ASP A 378 17.39 -63.44 -26.52
C ASP A 378 17.21 -62.13 -27.33
N PRO A 379 18.28 -61.50 -27.89
CA PRO A 379 18.46 -60.05 -27.85
C PRO A 379 18.46 -59.40 -29.24
N GLY A 380 18.30 -58.08 -29.28
CA GLY A 380 18.45 -57.24 -30.46
C GLY A 380 18.64 -55.80 -30.06
#